data_AF-A0AA37H7C9-F1
#
_entry.id   AF-A0AA37H7C9-F1
#
_cell.length_a   1.000
_cell.length_b   1.000
_cell.length_c   1.000
_cell.angle_alpha   90.00
_cell.angle_beta   90.00
_cell.angle_gamma   90.00
#
_symmetry.space_group_name_H-M   'P 1'
#
loop_
_entity.id
_entity.type
_entity.pdbx_description
1 polymer ?
#
loop_
_entity_poly.entity_id
_entity_poly.type
_entity_poly.pdbx_seq_one_letter_code
_entity_poly.pdbx_strand_id
1 'polypeptide(L)' 'MSKRRFSPIPAWLRRRGYSPRAKLAIASAVERSARRRGDAEAESRCQIIPFPSRPLPPIPRDALGAA' A
#
# COMPACT_ATOMS: atom_id res chain seq x y z
N MET A 1 -10.81 -29.85 -3.15
CA MET A 1 -10.51 -28.48 -3.63
C MET A 1 -11.80 -27.80 -4.08
N SER A 2 -12.33 -26.87 -3.29
CA SER A 2 -13.54 -26.11 -3.64
C SER A 2 -13.23 -25.18 -4.81
N LYS A 3 -13.87 -25.42 -5.96
CA LYS A 3 -13.86 -24.48 -7.09
C LYS A 3 -14.60 -23.22 -6.64
N ARG A 4 -13.89 -22.27 -6.03
CA ARG A 4 -14.44 -20.93 -5.75
C ARG A 4 -14.89 -20.38 -7.10
N ARG A 5 -16.21 -20.38 -7.33
CA ARG A 5 -16.80 -19.83 -8.55
C ARG A 5 -16.43 -18.35 -8.60
N PHE A 6 -15.39 -18.04 -9.36
CA PHE A 6 -14.97 -16.67 -9.57
C PHE A 6 -16.07 -15.98 -10.37
N SER A 7 -16.74 -15.03 -9.73
CA SER A 7 -17.72 -14.19 -10.42
C SER A 7 -17.03 -12.87 -10.74
N PRO A 8 -17.11 -12.41 -12.01
CA PRO A 8 -16.43 -11.19 -12.46
C PRO A 8 -16.95 -9.93 -11.76
N ILE A 9 -18.10 -10.02 -11.07
CA ILE A 9 -18.68 -8.90 -10.33
C ILE A 9 -18.24 -9.01 -8.86
N PRO A 10 -17.52 -8.00 -8.33
CA PRO A 10 -17.06 -8.00 -6.95
C PRO A 10 -18.24 -7.96 -5.96
N ALA A 11 -18.07 -8.57 -4.80
CA ALA A 11 -19.15 -8.77 -3.82
C ALA A 11 -19.87 -7.47 -3.42
N TRP A 12 -19.12 -6.38 -3.24
CA TRP A 12 -19.65 -5.07 -2.87
C TRP A 12 -20.57 -4.46 -3.95
N LEU A 13 -20.40 -4.86 -5.22
CA LEU A 13 -21.16 -4.34 -6.35
C LEU A 13 -22.44 -5.15 -6.61
N ARG A 14 -22.49 -6.41 -6.19
CA ARG A 14 -23.63 -7.32 -6.45
C ARG A 14 -24.94 -6.79 -5.86
N ARG A 15 -24.89 -6.25 -4.65
CA ARG A 15 -26.05 -5.75 -3.89
C ARG A 15 -26.53 -4.36 -4.33
N ARG A 16 -25.82 -3.70 -5.26
CA ARG A 16 -26.23 -2.38 -5.77
C ARG A 16 -27.30 -2.53 -6.85
N GLY A 17 -28.23 -1.58 -6.93
CA GLY A 17 -29.36 -1.57 -7.86
C GLY A 17 -29.00 -1.29 -9.33
N TYR A 18 -27.74 -1.47 -9.73
CA TYR A 18 -27.30 -1.27 -11.11
C TYR A 18 -27.78 -2.41 -12.02
N SER A 19 -27.99 -2.08 -13.30
CA SER A 19 -28.24 -3.08 -14.33
C SER A 19 -27.04 -4.04 -14.48
N PRO A 20 -27.25 -5.28 -14.98
CA PRO A 20 -26.16 -6.24 -15.17
C PRO A 20 -25.01 -5.70 -16.03
N ARG A 21 -25.35 -4.95 -17.10
CA ARG A 21 -24.36 -4.32 -17.99
C ARG A 21 -23.50 -3.28 -17.28
N ALA A 22 -24.13 -2.43 -16.46
CA ALA A 22 -23.40 -1.43 -15.67
C ALA A 22 -22.45 -2.08 -14.65
N LYS A 23 -22.87 -3.17 -14.00
CA LYS A 23 -22.02 -3.91 -13.06
C LYS A 23 -20.76 -4.45 -13.72
N LEU A 24 -20.86 -4.99 -14.94
CA LEU A 24 -19.70 -5.47 -15.70
C LEU A 24 -18.77 -4.33 -16.13
N ALA A 25 -19.33 -3.21 -16.60
CA ALA A 25 -18.54 -2.03 -16.99
C ALA A 25 -17.72 -1.50 -15.80
N ILE A 26 -18.34 -1.35 -14.63
CA ILE A 26 -17.67 -0.91 -13.41
C ILE A 26 -16.59 -1.93 -12.98
N ALA A 27 -16.91 -3.22 -12.96
CA ALA A 27 -15.94 -4.26 -12.59
C ALA A 27 -14.69 -4.24 -13.48
N SER A 28 -14.88 -4.13 -14.81
CA SER A 28 -13.75 -4.03 -15.75
C SER A 28 -12.94 -2.74 -15.59
N ALA A 29 -13.58 -1.62 -15.25
CA ALA A 29 -12.88 -0.36 -14.97
C ALA A 29 -12.02 -0.48 -13.71
N VAL A 30 -12.54 -1.11 -12.66
CA VAL A 30 -11.79 -1.38 -11.42
C VAL A 30 -10.57 -2.25 -11.68
N GLU A 31 -10.71 -3.33 -12.47
CA GLU A 31 -9.59 -4.20 -12.82
C GLU A 31 -8.51 -3.44 -13.62
N ARG A 32 -8.90 -2.63 -14.61
CA ARG A 32 -7.96 -1.79 -15.37
C ARG A 32 -7.24 -0.78 -14.49
N SER A 33 -7.95 -0.18 -13.54
CA SER A 33 -7.34 0.77 -12.59
C SER A 33 -6.40 0.07 -11.61
N ALA A 34 -6.71 -1.15 -11.18
CA ALA A 34 -5.85 -1.93 -10.29
C ALA A 34 -4.52 -2.29 -10.97
N ARG A 35 -4.57 -2.73 -12.24
CA ARG A 35 -3.35 -3.02 -13.02
C ARG A 35 -2.46 -1.77 -13.18
N ARG A 36 -3.06 -0.62 -13.50
CA ARG A 36 -2.32 0.65 -13.61
C ARG A 36 -1.68 1.12 -12.30
N ARG A 37 -2.32 0.85 -11.16
CA ARG A 37 -1.72 1.15 -9.85
C ARG A 37 -0.57 0.22 -9.50
N GLY A 38 -0.60 -1.04 -9.95
CA GLY A 38 0.53 -1.97 -9.81
C GLY A 38 1.79 -1.48 -10.51
N ASP A 39 1.65 -0.83 -11.67
CA ASP A 39 2.77 -0.22 -12.38
C ASP A 39 3.24 1.11 -11.76
N ALA A 40 2.34 1.87 -11.12
CA ALA A 40 2.66 3.17 -10.51
C ALA A 40 3.45 3.10 -9.19
N GLU A 41 3.53 1.94 -8.55
CA GLU A 41 4.37 1.71 -7.35
C GLU A 41 5.88 1.69 -7.68
N ALA A 42 6.27 1.55 -8.95
CA ALA A 42 7.68 1.58 -9.34
C ALA A 42 8.28 3.00 -9.25
N GLU A 43 7.49 4.06 -9.47
CA GLU A 43 7.98 5.45 -9.49
C GLU A 43 7.78 6.24 -8.19
N SER A 44 7.01 5.73 -7.21
CA SER A 44 6.61 6.50 -6.02
C SER A 44 7.40 6.16 -4.74
N ARG A 45 8.65 5.69 -4.87
CA ARG A 45 9.53 5.56 -3.71
C ARG A 45 10.18 6.90 -3.42
N CYS A 46 9.61 7.64 -2.47
CA CYS A 46 10.28 8.80 -1.88
C CYS A 46 11.71 8.40 -1.49
N GLN A 47 12.72 9.02 -2.10
CA GLN A 47 14.10 8.80 -1.71
C GLN A 47 14.29 9.34 -0.29
N ILE A 48 14.58 8.45 0.66
CA ILE A 48 14.87 8.83 2.03
C ILE A 48 16.29 9.40 2.05
N ILE A 49 16.41 10.72 2.13
CA ILE A 49 17.70 11.38 2.35
C ILE A 49 17.96 11.36 3.87
N PRO A 50 19.04 10.71 4.34
CA PRO A 50 19.36 10.69 5.77
C PRO A 50 19.75 12.10 6.24
N PHE A 51 19.21 12.51 7.39
CA PHE A 51 19.70 13.72 8.06
C PHE A 51 21.11 13.48 8.60
N PRO A 52 22.04 14.47 8.48
CA PRO A 52 23.36 14.35 9.07
C PRO A 52 23.24 14.23 10.59
N SER A 53 23.85 13.19 11.16
CA SER A 53 23.91 13.02 12.61
C SER A 53 24.73 14.14 13.23
N ARG A 54 24.20 14.74 14.30
CA ARG A 54 24.99 15.66 15.12
C ARG A 54 26.03 14.85 15.90
N PRO A 55 27.31 15.24 15.93
CA PRO A 55 28.28 14.57 16.78
C PRO A 55 27.85 14.71 18.24
N LEU A 56 27.77 13.58 18.95
CA LEU A 56 27.49 13.58 20.37
C LEU A 56 28.68 14.19 21.12
N PRO A 57 28.43 15.01 22.15
CA PRO A 57 29.51 15.48 23.01
C PRO A 57 30.19 14.28 23.69
N PRO A 58 31.51 14.31 23.88
CA PRO A 58 32.22 13.24 24.58
C PRO A 58 31.64 13.09 25.99
N ILE A 59 31.35 11.84 26.36
CA ILE A 59 30.84 11.49 27.69
C ILE A 59 31.90 11.88 28.73
N PRO A 60 31.57 12.72 29.73
CA PRO A 60 32.49 13.02 30.82
C PRO A 60 32.86 11.74 31.57
N ARG A 61 34.16 11.51 31.78
CA ARG A 61 34.71 10.33 32.48
C ARG A 61 34.27 10.21 33.95
N ASP A 62 33.62 11.23 34.49
CA ASP A 62 33.26 11.30 35.91
C ASP A 62 32.06 10.43 36.29
N ALA A 63 31.35 9.84 35.32
CA ALA A 63 30.24 8.89 35.57
C ALA A 63 30.68 7.42 35.69
N LEU A 64 31.99 7.11 35.58
CA LEU A 64 32.52 5.75 35.68
C LEU A 64 33.40 5.53 36.93
N GLY A 65 33.27 6.40 37.94
CA GLY A 65 34.12 6.39 39.11
C GLY A 65 33.49 7.02 40.34
N ALA A 66 32.36 6.48 40.80
CA ALA A 66 31.94 6.61 42.20
C ALA A 66 31.06 5.41 42.58
N ALA A 67 31.62 4.58 43.46
CA ALA A 67 31.09 3.36 44.10
C ALA A 67 31.15 2.06 43.30
#